data_AF-G5IHV0-F1
#
_entry.id   AF-G5IHV0-F1
#
_cell.length_a   1.000
_cell.length_b   1.000
_cell.length_c   1.000
_cell.angle_alpha   90.00
_cell.angle_beta   90.00
_cell.angle_gamma   90.00
#
_symmetry.space_group_name_H-M   'P 1'
#
loop_
_entity.id
_entity.type
_entity.pdbx_description
1 polymer ?
#
loop_
_entity_poly.entity_id
_entity_poly.type
_entity_poly.pdbx_seq_one_letter_code
_entity_poly.pdbx_strand_id
1 'polypeptide(L)'
;MSLDELALILCDMYEMDEWLPNPVFDKKEFTRVSNTLWAIGEFRNYVADHIFPQTKTSIKNLEAMARSFTEKMDDFASMNQQNSSIFTTAKMVGENIQDLLYAME
;
A
#
# COMPACT_ATOMS: atom_id res chain seq x y z
N MET A 1 -4.68 -14.77 8.38
CA MET A 1 -5.43 -13.59 7.93
C MET A 1 -5.96 -13.83 6.52
N SER A 2 -7.24 -13.61 6.31
CA SER A 2 -7.91 -13.63 5.01
C SER A 2 -7.73 -12.31 4.27
N LEU A 3 -7.98 -12.31 2.96
CA LEU A 3 -7.96 -11.09 2.15
C LEU A 3 -9.00 -10.07 2.63
N ASP A 4 -10.18 -10.51 3.04
CA ASP A 4 -11.23 -9.62 3.58
C ASP A 4 -10.80 -8.98 4.90
N GLU A 5 -10.21 -9.78 5.81
CA GLU A 5 -9.66 -9.25 7.08
C GLU A 5 -8.55 -8.22 6.81
N LEU A 6 -7.62 -8.51 5.89
CA LEU A 6 -6.57 -7.58 5.49
C LEU A 6 -7.16 -6.29 4.90
N ALA A 7 -8.16 -6.41 4.02
CA ALA A 7 -8.81 -5.26 3.40
C ALA A 7 -9.50 -4.36 4.42
N LEU A 8 -10.16 -4.94 5.44
CA LEU A 8 -10.76 -4.19 6.53
C LEU A 8 -9.71 -3.46 7.36
N ILE A 9 -8.63 -4.14 7.76
CA ILE A 9 -7.54 -3.51 8.54
C ILE A 9 -6.94 -2.32 7.78
N LEU A 10 -6.67 -2.49 6.49
CA LEU A 10 -6.10 -1.42 5.67
C LEU A 10 -7.08 -0.26 5.45
N CYS A 11 -8.38 -0.56 5.31
CA CYS A 11 -9.42 0.46 5.22
C CYS A 11 -9.48 1.29 6.51
N ASP A 12 -9.51 0.63 7.67
CA ASP A 12 -9.56 1.30 8.98
C ASP A 12 -8.32 2.15 9.24
N MET A 13 -7.14 1.65 8.87
CA MET A 13 -5.86 2.33 9.15
C MET A 13 -5.55 3.49 8.21
N TYR A 14 -6.02 3.44 6.96
CA TYR A 14 -5.55 4.35 5.92
C TYR A 14 -6.63 4.98 5.04
N GLU A 15 -7.87 4.52 5.07
CA GLU A 15 -8.92 5.00 4.13
C GLU A 15 -10.09 5.67 4.84
N MET A 16 -10.48 5.18 6.02
CA MET A 16 -11.66 5.63 6.77
C MET A 16 -11.66 7.13 7.10
N ASP A 17 -10.50 7.67 7.51
CA ASP A 17 -10.36 9.07 7.93
C ASP A 17 -9.79 9.98 6.84
N GLU A 18 -9.45 9.45 5.67
CA GLU A 18 -8.86 10.24 4.59
C GLU A 18 -9.93 11.03 3.85
N TRP A 19 -9.73 12.36 3.79
CA TRP A 19 -10.54 13.25 2.97
C TRP A 19 -9.76 13.62 1.72
N LEU A 20 -10.30 13.30 0.54
CA LEU A 20 -9.72 13.73 -0.73
C LEU A 20 -9.90 15.25 -0.91
N PRO A 21 -8.82 16.04 -0.86
CA PRO A 21 -8.93 17.49 -0.98
C PRO A 21 -9.24 17.89 -2.42
N ASN A 22 -9.88 19.04 -2.61
CA ASN A 22 -10.18 19.50 -3.95
C ASN A 22 -8.88 19.89 -4.68
N PRO A 23 -8.53 19.27 -5.83
CA PRO A 23 -7.27 19.51 -6.53
C PRO A 23 -7.11 20.93 -7.07
N VAL A 24 -8.20 21.70 -7.19
CA VAL A 24 -8.17 23.11 -7.56
C VAL A 24 -7.56 23.97 -6.45
N PHE A 25 -7.81 23.60 -5.19
CA PHE A 25 -7.42 24.39 -4.02
C PHE A 25 -6.17 23.83 -3.33
N ASP A 26 -5.95 22.51 -3.36
CA ASP A 26 -4.76 21.87 -2.80
C ASP A 26 -4.31 20.67 -3.63
N LYS A 27 -3.62 20.97 -4.74
CA LYS A 27 -3.09 19.95 -5.65
C LYS A 27 -2.07 19.03 -4.97
N LYS A 28 -1.26 19.55 -4.07
CA LYS A 28 -0.19 18.77 -3.43
C LYS A 28 -0.79 17.74 -2.48
N GLU A 29 -1.73 18.15 -1.65
CA GLU A 29 -2.40 17.24 -0.73
C GLU A 29 -3.28 16.26 -1.49
N PHE A 30 -3.93 16.69 -2.57
CA PHE A 30 -4.69 15.78 -3.43
C PHE A 30 -3.80 14.68 -3.99
N THR A 31 -2.64 15.03 -4.55
CA THR A 31 -1.67 14.05 -5.06
C THR A 31 -1.16 13.12 -3.97
N ARG A 32 -0.90 13.64 -2.76
CA ARG A 32 -0.47 12.80 -1.62
C ARG A 32 -1.54 11.75 -1.30
N VAL A 33 -2.77 12.19 -1.00
CA VAL A 33 -3.88 11.32 -0.61
C VAL A 33 -4.21 10.34 -1.74
N SER A 34 -4.30 10.81 -2.98
CA SER A 34 -4.62 9.93 -4.12
C SER A 34 -3.56 8.85 -4.35
N ASN A 35 -2.28 9.20 -4.23
CA ASN A 35 -1.20 8.22 -4.41
C ASN A 35 -1.15 7.21 -3.26
N THR A 36 -1.44 7.65 -2.02
CA THR A 36 -1.55 6.76 -0.86
C THR A 36 -2.69 5.75 -1.07
N LEU A 37 -3.90 6.20 -1.42
CA LEU A 37 -5.04 5.32 -1.68
C LEU A 37 -4.76 4.34 -2.84
N TRP A 38 -4.14 4.82 -3.93
CA TRP A 38 -3.72 3.97 -5.03
C TRP A 38 -2.75 2.87 -4.55
N ALA A 39 -1.73 3.23 -3.79
CA ALA A 39 -0.74 2.28 -3.29
C ALA A 39 -1.33 1.18 -2.40
N ILE A 40 -2.33 1.52 -1.55
CA ILE A 40 -3.03 0.54 -0.71
C ILE A 40 -3.85 -0.43 -1.58
N GLY A 41 -4.49 0.08 -2.64
CA GLY A 41 -5.14 -0.73 -3.66
C GLY A 41 -4.17 -1.70 -4.35
N GLU A 42 -3.02 -1.19 -4.81
CA GLU A 42 -1.98 -2.00 -5.45
C GLU A 42 -1.41 -3.07 -4.51
N PHE A 43 -1.18 -2.74 -3.24
CA PHE A 43 -0.73 -3.72 -2.26
C PHE A 43 -1.75 -4.85 -2.06
N ARG A 44 -3.06 -4.51 -1.96
CA ARG A 44 -4.13 -5.51 -1.85
C ARG A 44 -4.16 -6.43 -3.07
N ASN A 45 -4.07 -5.88 -4.28
CA ASN A 45 -4.01 -6.66 -5.52
C ASN A 45 -2.75 -7.54 -5.56
N TYR A 46 -1.60 -6.97 -5.20
CA TYR A 46 -0.32 -7.68 -5.14
C TYR A 46 -0.41 -8.91 -4.24
N VAL A 47 -0.94 -8.77 -3.02
CA VAL A 47 -1.13 -9.89 -2.10
C VAL A 47 -2.09 -10.93 -2.69
N ALA A 48 -3.25 -10.50 -3.20
CA ALA A 48 -4.25 -11.41 -3.77
C ALA A 48 -3.68 -12.26 -4.92
N ASP A 49 -2.90 -11.65 -5.81
CA ASP A 49 -2.24 -12.34 -6.92
C ASP A 49 -1.17 -13.34 -6.44
N HIS A 50 -0.43 -13.01 -5.38
CA HIS A 50 0.65 -13.86 -4.87
C HIS A 50 0.15 -15.08 -4.11
N ILE A 51 -1.01 -14.98 -3.46
CA ILE A 51 -1.57 -16.09 -2.69
C ILE A 51 -2.58 -16.90 -3.48
N PHE A 52 -2.92 -16.54 -4.72
CA PHE A 52 -3.88 -17.29 -5.52
C PHE A 52 -3.41 -18.74 -5.74
N PRO A 53 -4.29 -19.76 -5.63
CA PRO A 53 -5.74 -19.71 -5.39
C PRO A 53 -6.16 -19.71 -3.91
N GLN A 54 -5.22 -19.58 -2.97
CA GLN A 54 -5.54 -19.43 -1.56
C GLN A 54 -6.16 -18.04 -1.29
N THR A 55 -6.94 -17.95 -0.22
CA THR A 55 -7.59 -16.69 0.22
C THR A 55 -7.16 -16.28 1.62
N LYS A 56 -6.22 -17.04 2.21
CA LYS A 56 -5.70 -16.84 3.56
C LYS A 56 -4.20 -17.09 3.57
N THR A 57 -3.49 -16.29 4.36
CA THR A 57 -2.06 -16.44 4.59
C THR A 57 -1.68 -16.02 6.03
N SER A 58 -0.46 -16.29 6.46
CA SER A 58 0.04 -15.88 7.78
C SER A 58 0.48 -14.40 7.77
N ILE A 59 0.53 -13.76 8.94
CA ILE A 59 1.06 -12.40 9.10
C ILE A 59 2.51 -12.34 8.60
N LYS A 60 3.37 -13.27 9.03
CA LYS A 60 4.74 -13.44 8.51
C LYS A 60 4.86 -13.49 6.98
N ASN A 61 3.93 -14.16 6.30
CA ASN A 61 3.92 -14.17 4.83
C ASN A 61 3.50 -12.81 4.26
N LEU A 62 2.54 -12.13 4.88
CA LEU A 62 2.16 -10.76 4.52
C LEU A 62 3.32 -9.78 4.70
N GLU A 63 4.10 -9.88 5.77
CA GLU A 63 5.29 -9.07 5.96
C GLU A 63 6.33 -9.28 4.85
N ALA A 64 6.57 -10.54 4.49
CA ALA A 64 7.49 -10.86 3.40
C ALA A 64 7.00 -10.29 2.06
N MET A 65 5.68 -10.33 1.81
CA MET A 65 5.06 -9.69 0.65
C MET A 65 5.16 -8.16 0.70
N ALA A 66 4.95 -7.52 1.85
CA ALA A 66 5.11 -6.08 2.04
C ALA A 66 6.55 -5.61 1.79
N ARG A 67 7.54 -6.38 2.26
CA ARG A 67 8.94 -6.12 1.94
C ARG A 67 9.22 -6.22 0.45
N SER A 68 8.78 -7.30 -0.21
CA SER A 68 8.98 -7.48 -1.65
C SER A 68 8.27 -6.40 -2.48
N PHE A 69 7.07 -5.99 -2.06
CA PHE A 69 6.36 -4.86 -2.66
C PHE A 69 7.17 -3.57 -2.55
N THR A 70 7.70 -3.27 -1.36
CA THR A 70 8.53 -2.09 -1.09
C THR A 70 9.77 -2.05 -1.98
N GLU A 71 10.49 -3.17 -2.10
CA GLU A 71 11.66 -3.30 -2.98
C GLU A 71 11.29 -3.01 -4.45
N LYS A 72 10.17 -3.56 -4.94
CA LYS A 72 9.68 -3.29 -6.31
C LYS A 72 9.32 -1.82 -6.53
N MET A 73 8.69 -1.19 -5.55
CA MET A 73 8.34 0.23 -5.64
C MET A 73 9.58 1.13 -5.62
N ASP A 74 10.61 0.76 -4.87
CA ASP A 74 11.90 1.47 -4.89
C ASP A 74 12.58 1.36 -6.27
N ASP A 75 12.59 0.14 -6.83
CA ASP A 75 13.10 -0.09 -8.18
C ASP A 75 12.35 0.76 -9.21
N PHE A 76 11.01 0.75 -9.21
CA PHE A 76 10.21 1.55 -10.13
C PHE A 76 10.40 3.06 -9.94
N ALA A 77 10.57 3.52 -8.69
CA ALA A 77 10.84 4.92 -8.40
C ALA A 77 12.18 5.38 -9.00
N SER A 78 13.16 4.48 -9.11
CA SER A 78 14.48 4.77 -9.69
C SER A 78 14.49 4.79 -11.22
N MET A 79 13.56 4.09 -11.87
CA MET A 79 13.53 3.93 -13.34
C MET A 79 13.07 5.18 -14.10
N ASN A 80 12.14 5.96 -13.55
CA ASN A 80 11.61 7.15 -14.21
C ASN A 80 11.31 8.27 -13.22
N GLN A 81 12.09 9.36 -13.30
CA GLN A 81 11.90 10.55 -12.45
C GLN A 81 10.51 11.18 -12.55
N GLN A 82 9.82 11.06 -13.70
CA GLN A 82 8.48 11.63 -13.88
C GLN A 82 7.43 10.93 -13.01
N ASN A 83 7.56 9.63 -12.83
CA ASN A 83 6.63 8.81 -12.05
C ASN A 83 7.21 8.40 -10.70
N SER A 84 8.40 8.90 -10.35
CA SER A 84 9.12 8.52 -9.14
C SER A 84 8.27 8.78 -7.89
N SER A 85 7.51 9.88 -7.86
CA SER A 85 6.71 10.27 -6.69
C SER A 85 5.60 9.28 -6.32
N ILE A 86 4.90 8.69 -7.30
CA ILE A 86 3.84 7.72 -7.03
C ILE A 86 4.44 6.43 -6.46
N PHE A 87 5.57 5.98 -7.01
CA PHE A 87 6.27 4.79 -6.54
C PHE A 87 6.97 5.02 -5.19
N THR A 88 7.54 6.20 -4.94
CA THR A 88 8.04 6.57 -3.60
C THR A 88 6.91 6.58 -2.57
N THR A 89 5.72 7.06 -2.94
CA THR A 89 4.55 6.99 -2.05
C THR A 89 4.16 5.54 -1.77
N ALA A 90 4.13 4.70 -2.80
CA ALA A 90 3.82 3.28 -2.64
C ALA A 90 4.86 2.53 -1.78
N LYS A 91 6.14 2.86 -1.93
CA LYS A 91 7.21 2.36 -1.07
C LYS A 91 6.94 2.69 0.40
N MET A 92 6.67 3.97 0.73
CA MET A 92 6.36 4.39 2.10
C MET A 92 5.12 3.70 2.66
N VAL A 93 4.08 3.50 1.84
CA VAL A 93 2.90 2.73 2.23
C VAL A 93 3.26 1.28 2.53
N GLY A 94 4.08 0.64 1.70
CA GLY A 94 4.58 -0.72 1.93
C GLY A 94 5.35 -0.86 3.25
N GLU A 95 6.23 0.10 3.55
CA GLU A 95 6.97 0.18 4.82
C GLU A 95 6.01 0.30 6.01
N ASN A 96 5.04 1.21 5.95
CA ASN A 96 4.06 1.40 7.02
C ASN A 96 3.18 0.15 7.24
N ILE A 97 2.77 -0.53 6.16
CA ILE A 97 2.00 -1.77 6.25
C ILE A 97 2.86 -2.88 6.86
N GLN A 98 4.15 -2.96 6.51
CA GLN A 98 5.07 -3.91 7.12
C GLN A 98 5.18 -3.68 8.63
N ASP A 99 5.31 -2.42 9.08
CA ASP A 99 5.35 -2.07 10.51
C ASP A 99 4.04 -2.42 11.22
N LEU A 100 2.90 -2.17 10.58
CA LEU A 100 1.58 -2.56 11.09
C LEU A 100 1.47 -4.08 11.28
N LEU A 101 1.86 -4.86 10.27
CA LEU A 101 1.81 -6.32 10.31
C LEU A 101 2.73 -6.86 11.40
N TYR A 102 3.93 -6.28 11.56
CA TYR A 102 4.87 -6.64 12.62
C TYR A 102 4.32 -6.36 14.02
N ALA A 103 3.57 -5.28 14.19
CA ALA A 103 2.91 -4.97 15.47
C ALA A 103 1.74 -5.92 15.80
N MET A 104 1.27 -6.70 14.83
CA MET A 104 0.18 -7.68 15.01
C MET A 104 0.66 -9.10 15.31
N GLU A 105 1.96 -9.40 15.19
CA GLU A 105 2.55 -10.68 15.63
C GLU A 105 2.59 -10.82 17.16
#